data_AF-A0A6I1H1S2-F1
#
_entry.id   AF-A0A6I1H1S2-F1
#
_cell.length_a   1.000
_cell.length_b   1.000
_cell.length_c   1.000
_cell.angle_alpha   90.00
_cell.angle_beta   90.00
_cell.angle_gamma   90.00
#
_symmetry.space_group_name_H-M   'P 1'
#
loop_
_entity.id
_entity.type
_entity.pdbx_description
1 polymer ?
#
loop_
_entity_poly.entity_id
_entity_poly.type
_entity_poly.pdbx_seq_one_letter_code
_entity_poly.pdbx_strand_id
1 'polypeptide(L)' 'AFQRVYTDDRSIDEAMAVENHDVVMVPRGYHPVTVPYGYDGYYLNVMAGPRRVWHFKNDPAHEWLMHAK' A
#
# COMPACT_ATOMS: atom_id res chain seq x y z
N ALA A 1 -8.57 4.20 -8.35
CA ALA A 1 -7.87 4.39 -7.06
C ALA A 1 -6.58 5.16 -7.28
N PHE A 2 -5.99 5.71 -6.23
CA PHE A 2 -4.61 6.23 -6.27
C PHE A 2 -3.77 5.43 -5.29
N GLN A 3 -2.71 4.80 -5.78
CA GLN A 3 -1.83 3.96 -4.98
C GLN A 3 -0.41 4.53 -5.06
N ARG A 4 0.28 4.56 -3.93
CA ARG A 4 1.68 4.97 -3.86
C ARG A 4 2.51 3.81 -3.35
N VAL A 5 3.65 3.53 -3.95
CA VAL A 5 4.64 2.56 -3.44
C VAL A 5 5.93 3.32 -3.15
N TYR A 6 6.37 3.33 -1.89
CA TYR A 6 7.56 4.10 -1.50
C TYR A 6 8.36 3.48 -0.36
N THR A 7 9.64 3.80 -0.27
CA THR A 7 10.57 3.35 0.79
C THR A 7 10.99 4.51 1.69
N ASP A 8 11.55 4.21 2.87
CA ASP A 8 12.03 5.24 3.81
C ASP A 8 13.00 6.25 3.14
N ASP A 9 13.94 5.72 2.35
CA ASP A 9 14.98 6.46 1.64
C ASP A 9 14.53 7.03 0.29
N ARG A 10 13.28 6.80 -0.12
CA ARG A 10 12.72 7.22 -1.42
C ARG A 10 13.46 6.66 -2.64
N SER A 11 14.24 5.59 -2.49
CA SER A 11 14.80 4.86 -3.63
C SER A 11 13.71 4.22 -4.52
N ILE A 12 12.53 4.01 -3.95
CA ILE A 12 11.26 3.85 -4.68
C ILE A 12 10.32 4.94 -4.15
N ASP A 13 9.67 5.68 -5.04
CA ASP A 13 8.62 6.64 -4.70
C ASP A 13 7.70 6.90 -5.90
N GLU A 14 6.85 5.92 -6.20
CA GLU A 14 5.97 5.94 -7.36
C GLU A 14 4.52 6.13 -6.94
N ALA A 15 3.79 6.97 -7.67
CA ALA A 15 2.40 7.26 -7.44
C ALA A 15 1.59 7.04 -8.72
N MET A 16 0.55 6.21 -8.62
CA MET A 16 -0.16 5.67 -9.79
C MET A 16 -1.66 5.93 -9.67
N ALA A 17 -2.27 6.42 -10.74
CA ALA A 17 -3.70 6.29 -10.95
C ALA A 17 -3.98 4.86 -11.44
N VAL A 18 -4.75 4.11 -10.67
CA VAL A 18 -5.05 2.70 -10.90
C VAL A 18 -6.52 2.54 -11.27
N GLU A 19 -6.82 1.89 -12.38
CA GLU A 19 -8.18 1.70 -12.90
C GLU A 19 -8.73 0.30 -12.57
N ASN A 20 -9.93 0.00 -13.05
CA ASN A 20 -10.58 -1.28 -12.80
C ASN A 20 -9.80 -2.43 -13.46
N HIS A 21 -9.58 -3.51 -12.70
CA HIS A 21 -8.80 -4.69 -13.10
C HIS A 21 -7.30 -4.46 -13.35
N ASP A 22 -6.77 -3.28 -13.03
CA ASP A 22 -5.33 -3.07 -13.02
C ASP A 22 -4.65 -3.81 -11.87
N VAL A 23 -3.34 -4.06 -12.04
CA VAL A 23 -2.49 -4.70 -11.03
C VAL A 23 -1.31 -3.79 -10.70
N VAL A 24 -1.07 -3.59 -9.40
CA VAL A 24 0.11 -2.89 -8.91
C VAL A 24 1.04 -3.89 -8.21
N MET A 25 2.30 -3.89 -8.62
CA MET A 25 3.35 -4.68 -7.98
C MET A 25 3.97 -3.90 -6.82
N VAL A 26 4.07 -4.55 -5.66
CA VAL A 26 4.73 -3.98 -4.47
C VAL A 26 5.99 -4.79 -4.15
N PRO A 27 7.15 -4.46 -4.72
CA PRO A 27 8.38 -5.23 -4.51
C PRO A 27 8.95 -5.04 -3.09
N ARG A 28 8.78 -3.85 -2.51
CA ARG A 28 9.15 -3.50 -1.12
C ARG A 28 8.57 -2.12 -0.77
N GLY A 29 8.57 -1.80 0.52
CA GLY A 29 8.17 -0.48 1.03
C GLY A 29 6.69 -0.37 1.40
N TYR A 30 6.30 0.84 1.73
CA TYR A 30 4.94 1.25 2.09
C TYR A 30 4.07 1.36 0.84
N HIS A 31 2.81 0.98 0.95
CA HIS A 31 1.91 0.85 -0.19
C HIS A 31 0.46 1.28 0.12
N PRO A 32 0.23 2.52 0.59
CA PRO A 32 -1.12 3.00 0.88
C PRO A 32 -1.95 3.14 -0.40
N VAL A 33 -3.26 2.91 -0.25
CA VAL A 33 -4.27 3.11 -1.29
C VAL A 33 -5.24 4.17 -0.80
N THR A 34 -5.61 5.10 -1.68
CA THR A 34 -6.74 6.01 -1.48
C THR A 34 -7.74 5.88 -2.62
N VAL A 35 -9.01 6.03 -2.28
CA VAL A 35 -10.12 5.93 -3.24
C VAL A 35 -10.71 7.33 -3.43
N PRO A 36 -10.81 7.83 -4.67
CA PRO A 36 -11.47 9.11 -4.94
C PRO A 36 -12.91 9.11 -4.42
N TYR A 37 -13.37 10.26 -3.95
CA TYR A 37 -14.74 10.44 -3.51
C TYR A 37 -15.75 10.03 -4.59
N GLY A 38 -16.81 9.31 -4.20
CA GLY A 38 -17.86 8.84 -5.09
C GLY A 38 -17.60 7.49 -5.77
N TYR A 39 -16.45 6.85 -5.53
CA TYR A 39 -16.15 5.50 -6.01
C TYR A 39 -15.99 4.52 -4.85
N ASP A 40 -16.45 3.28 -5.06
CA ASP A 40 -16.12 2.17 -4.19
C ASP A 40 -14.78 1.52 -4.60
N GLY A 41 -13.98 1.13 -3.62
CA GLY A 41 -12.70 0.46 -3.84
C GLY A 41 -12.78 -1.03 -3.49
N TYR A 42 -12.32 -1.88 -4.39
CA TYR A 42 -12.09 -3.31 -4.14
C TYR A 42 -10.72 -3.71 -4.67
N TYR A 43 -9.98 -4.51 -3.89
CA TYR A 43 -8.72 -5.10 -4.34
C TYR A 43 -8.50 -6.46 -3.68
N LEU A 44 -7.87 -7.37 -4.44
CA LEU A 44 -7.48 -8.70 -3.98
C LEU A 44 -5.96 -8.73 -3.82
N ASN A 45 -5.48 -9.04 -2.61
CA ASN A 45 -4.05 -9.18 -2.34
C ASN A 45 -3.60 -10.63 -2.43
N VAL A 46 -2.44 -10.84 -3.04
CA VAL A 46 -1.71 -12.12 -3.03
C VAL A 46 -0.30 -11.85 -2.54
N MET A 47 0.11 -12.57 -1.49
CA MET A 47 1.48 -12.52 -0.96
C MET A 47 2.00 -13.94 -0.76
N ALA A 48 3.29 -14.13 -1.03
CA ALA A 48 3.99 -15.36 -0.77
C ALA A 48 5.42 -15.05 -0.29
N GLY A 49 6.00 -15.98 0.45
CA GLY A 49 7.36 -15.89 0.96
C GLY A 49 7.81 -17.23 1.55
N PRO A 50 9.08 -17.35 1.95
CA PRO A 50 9.64 -18.60 2.47
C PRO A 50 8.97 -19.07 3.78
N ARG A 51 8.28 -18.18 4.49
CA ARG A 51 7.46 -18.50 5.67
C ARG A 51 6.08 -17.90 5.49
N ARG A 52 5.03 -18.70 5.74
CA ARG A 52 3.62 -18.24 5.70
C ARG A 52 3.23 -17.53 6.99
N VAL A 53 3.81 -16.36 7.22
CA VAL A 53 3.50 -15.49 8.36
C VAL A 53 3.44 -14.04 7.86
N TRP A 54 2.43 -13.30 8.29
CA TRP A 54 2.28 -11.89 7.95
C TRP A 54 2.93 -11.02 9.02
N HIS A 55 4.11 -10.49 8.70
CA HIS A 55 4.82 -9.51 9.51
C HIS A 55 4.90 -8.20 8.73
N PHE A 56 4.39 -7.12 9.31
CA PHE A 56 4.46 -5.78 8.75
C PHE A 56 5.00 -4.79 9.77
N LYS A 57 5.55 -3.69 9.28
CA LYS A 57 6.02 -2.56 10.07
C LYS A 57 5.38 -1.30 9.51
N ASN A 58 4.79 -0.49 10.39
CA ASN A 58 4.17 0.77 9.99
C ASN A 58 5.24 1.82 9.65
N ASP A 59 4.86 2.80 8.85
CA ASP A 59 5.67 4.00 8.65
C ASP A 59 5.70 4.80 9.97
N PRO A 60 6.88 5.07 10.56
CA PRO A 60 6.98 5.82 11.81
C PRO A 60 6.30 7.19 11.75
N ALA A 61 6.27 7.84 10.59
CA ALA A 61 5.62 9.14 10.41
C ALA A 61 4.08 9.08 10.51
N HIS A 62 3.51 7.88 10.34
CA HIS A 62 2.08 7.63 10.29
C HIS A 62 1.60 6.67 11.38
N GLU A 63 2.50 6.16 12.23
CA GLU A 63 2.20 5.17 13.27
C GLU A 63 1.15 5.65 14.28
N TRP A 64 1.07 6.96 14.50
CA TRP A 64 0.05 7.58 15.36
C TRP A 64 -1.40 7.25 14.94
N LEU A 65 -1.65 6.96 13.65
CA LEU A 65 -2.97 6.57 13.15
C LEU A 65 -3.45 5.26 13.76
N MET A 66 -2.55 4.36 14.14
CA MET A 66 -2.90 3.06 14.74
C MET A 66 -3.37 3.19 16.20
N HIS A 67 -3.17 4.36 16.80
CA HIS A 67 -3.57 4.67 18.16
C HIS A 67 -4.74 5.66 18.23
N ALA A 68 -5.17 6.19 17.07
CA ALA A 68 -6.37 7.00 16.98
C ALA A 68 -7.59 6.10 17.24
N LYS A 69 -8.38 6.46 18.26
CA LYS A 69 -9.62 5.77 18.64
C LYS A 69 -10.76 6.11 17.69
#